data_AF-A0A183I5X7-F1
#
_entry.id   AF-A0A183I5X7-F1
#
_cell.length_a   1.000
_cell.length_b   1.000
_cell.length_c   1.000
_cell.angle_alpha   90.00
_cell.angle_beta   90.00
_cell.angle_gamma   90.00
#
_symmetry.space_group_name_H-M   'P 1'
#
loop_
_entity.id
_entity.type
_entity.pdbx_description
1 polymer ?
#
loop_
_entity_poly.entity_id
_entity_poly.type
_entity_poly.pdbx_seq_one_letter_code
_entity_poly.pdbx_strand_id
1 'polypeptide(L)'
;MQLFYAFGRKCVPEDFQYEYTKCDENGQRWRVAVPKMDNLECDDGVPLPIRGVNCSFTCDAGMYLDIVTQRCQLCPKGTYSLGGGGIRYDVFDKIPPNFEVENINILPEKNADTSKESLEDCPKR
;
A
#
# COMPACT_ATOMS: atom_id res chain seq x y z
N MET A 1 -21.08 21.26 49.27
CA MET A 1 -20.72 21.23 47.84
C MET A 1 -19.92 19.97 47.56
N GLN A 2 -20.53 18.96 46.96
CA GLN A 2 -19.80 17.82 46.42
C GLN A 2 -19.13 18.29 45.12
N LEU A 3 -17.80 18.37 45.12
CA LEU A 3 -17.02 18.50 43.90
C LEU A 3 -17.11 17.15 43.17
N PHE A 4 -18.06 17.03 42.24
CA PHE A 4 -18.03 15.98 41.23
C PHE A 4 -16.83 16.28 40.32
N TYR A 5 -15.66 15.74 40.67
CA TYR A 5 -14.62 15.54 39.67
C TYR A 5 -15.15 14.47 38.71
N ALA A 6 -15.73 14.91 37.61
CA ALA A 6 -15.86 14.08 36.42
C ALA A 6 -14.43 13.83 35.92
N PHE A 7 -13.82 12.75 36.41
CA PHE A 7 -12.67 12.13 35.74
C PHE A 7 -13.23 11.37 34.56
N GLY A 8 -13.64 12.06 33.49
CA GLY A 8 -13.90 11.32 32.29
C GLY A 8 -12.61 11.03 31.55
N ARG A 9 -12.74 10.08 30.63
CA ARG A 9 -11.60 9.34 30.11
C ARG A 9 -10.87 10.20 29.09
N LYS A 10 -9.59 10.45 29.35
CA LYS A 10 -8.68 10.99 28.33
C LYS A 10 -8.31 9.88 27.36
N CYS A 11 -8.76 10.02 26.13
CA CYS A 11 -8.41 9.08 25.06
C CYS A 11 -7.00 9.37 24.55
N VAL A 12 -6.28 8.30 24.23
CA VAL A 12 -4.93 8.36 23.66
C VAL A 12 -4.96 7.98 22.17
N PRO A 13 -3.95 8.34 21.36
CA PRO A 13 -3.93 8.01 19.93
C PRO A 13 -4.13 6.52 19.64
N GLU A 14 -3.73 5.63 20.56
CA GLU A 14 -3.86 4.18 20.44
C GLU A 14 -5.32 3.70 20.56
N ASP A 15 -6.22 4.50 21.13
CA ASP A 15 -7.66 4.19 21.20
C ASP A 15 -8.36 4.38 19.83
N PHE A 16 -7.67 4.97 18.85
CA PHE A 16 -8.21 5.28 17.53
C PHE A 16 -7.52 4.48 16.41
N GLN A 17 -8.28 4.15 15.38
CA GLN A 17 -7.76 3.80 14.06
C GLN A 17 -7.97 4.99 13.12
N TYR A 18 -7.11 5.16 12.12
CA TYR A 18 -7.22 6.26 11.18
C TYR A 18 -7.72 5.75 9.85
N GLU A 19 -8.62 6.51 9.23
CA GLU A 19 -9.18 6.21 7.93
C GLU A 19 -9.21 7.45 7.04
N TYR A 20 -9.26 7.24 5.73
CA TYR A 20 -9.48 8.32 4.78
C TYR A 20 -10.96 8.43 4.43
N THR A 21 -11.46 9.66 4.39
CA THR A 21 -12.79 9.92 3.81
C THR A 21 -12.79 9.60 2.32
N LYS A 22 -14.00 9.51 1.76
CA LYS A 22 -14.18 9.55 0.31
C LYS A 22 -13.55 10.82 -0.28
N CYS A 23 -13.13 10.72 -1.53
CA CYS A 23 -12.63 11.84 -2.30
C CYS A 23 -13.77 12.80 -2.63
N ASP A 24 -13.50 14.09 -2.52
CA ASP A 24 -14.38 15.12 -3.09
C ASP A 24 -14.13 15.28 -4.61
N GLU A 25 -14.90 16.16 -5.24
CA GLU A 25 -14.81 16.46 -6.67
C GLU A 25 -13.43 17.01 -7.09
N ASN A 26 -12.66 17.56 -6.14
CA ASN A 26 -11.31 18.10 -6.36
C ASN A 26 -10.22 17.07 -6.03
N GLY A 27 -10.58 15.80 -5.77
CA GLY A 27 -9.66 14.73 -5.39
C GLY A 27 -9.05 14.89 -3.98
N GLN A 28 -9.63 15.74 -3.15
CA GLN A 28 -9.20 15.96 -1.78
C GLN A 28 -9.90 14.96 -0.85
N ARG A 29 -9.21 14.60 0.22
CA ARG A 29 -9.72 13.72 1.26
C ARG A 29 -9.13 14.10 2.60
N TRP A 30 -9.79 13.64 3.66
CA TRP A 30 -9.39 13.90 5.04
C TRP A 30 -8.99 12.60 5.71
N ARG A 31 -7.98 12.66 6.56
CA ARG A 31 -7.69 11.58 7.51
C ARG A 31 -8.47 11.84 8.79
N VAL A 32 -9.32 10.90 9.17
CA VAL A 32 -10.18 10.98 10.35
C VAL A 32 -9.76 9.94 11.38
N ALA A 33 -9.96 10.25 12.66
CA ALA A 33 -9.83 9.28 13.74
C ALA A 33 -11.17 8.58 13.96
N VAL A 34 -11.14 7.25 13.94
CA VAL A 34 -12.27 6.36 14.16
C VAL A 34 -12.02 5.60 15.47
N PRO A 35 -12.92 5.68 16.46
CA PRO A 35 -12.79 4.90 17.69
C PRO A 35 -12.70 3.39 17.40
N LYS A 36 -11.76 2.69 18.04
CA LYS A 36 -11.65 1.22 17.91
C LYS A 36 -12.75 0.45 18.65
N MET A 37 -13.39 1.10 19.63
CA MET A 37 -14.48 0.53 20.41
C MET A 37 -15.73 1.40 20.24
N ASP A 38 -16.87 0.77 19.98
CA ASP A 38 -18.13 1.46 19.69
C ASP A 38 -18.65 2.32 20.86
N ASN A 39 -18.26 1.98 22.10
CA ASN A 39 -18.64 2.67 23.33
C ASN A 39 -17.53 3.55 23.91
N LEU A 40 -16.50 3.88 23.11
CA LEU A 40 -15.45 4.78 23.56
C LEU A 40 -15.98 6.22 23.62
N GLU A 41 -16.19 6.70 24.83
CA GLU A 41 -16.48 8.11 25.11
C GLU A 41 -15.20 8.83 25.56
N CYS A 42 -14.87 9.92 24.86
CA CYS A 42 -13.70 10.74 25.13
C CYS A 42 -14.16 12.13 25.59
N ASP A 43 -13.79 12.53 26.80
CA ASP A 43 -14.14 13.85 27.36
C ASP A 43 -13.58 15.01 26.54
N ASP A 44 -12.33 14.84 26.09
CA ASP A 44 -11.62 15.82 25.26
C ASP A 44 -12.02 15.71 23.77
N GLY A 45 -12.96 14.81 23.44
CA GLY A 45 -13.38 14.53 22.06
C GLY A 45 -12.41 13.64 21.28
N VAL A 46 -12.64 13.54 19.96
CA VAL A 46 -11.78 12.79 19.04
C VAL A 46 -10.76 13.71 18.36
N PRO A 47 -9.57 13.19 17.96
CA PRO A 47 -8.59 13.97 17.22
C PRO A 47 -9.21 14.64 15.97
N LEU A 48 -8.91 15.91 15.77
CA LEU A 48 -9.43 16.66 14.63
C LEU A 48 -8.97 16.05 13.30
N PRO A 49 -9.85 16.02 12.27
CA PRO A 49 -9.47 15.60 10.93
C PRO A 49 -8.35 16.47 10.38
N ILE A 50 -7.36 15.83 9.75
CA ILE A 50 -6.31 16.54 9.02
C ILE A 50 -6.43 16.27 7.53
N ARG A 51 -5.98 17.22 6.71
CA ARG A 51 -5.95 17.04 5.25
C ARG A 51 -5.10 15.82 4.91
N GLY A 52 -5.65 14.95 4.08
CA GLY A 52 -4.98 13.77 3.54
C GLY A 52 -4.19 14.08 2.27
N VAL A 53 -3.35 13.13 1.85
CA VAL A 53 -2.77 13.14 0.50
C VAL A 53 -3.87 13.05 -0.56
N ASN A 54 -3.66 13.65 -1.72
CA ASN A 54 -4.64 13.65 -2.82
C ASN A 54 -5.00 12.22 -3.25
N CYS A 55 -6.20 12.00 -3.77
CA CYS A 55 -6.63 10.69 -4.24
C CYS A 55 -5.85 10.17 -5.45
N SER A 56 -5.25 11.06 -6.25
CA SER A 56 -4.34 10.67 -7.34
C SER A 56 -2.92 10.35 -6.86
N PHE A 57 -2.61 10.62 -5.59
CA PHE A 57 -1.29 10.34 -5.03
C PHE A 57 -1.09 8.84 -4.86
N THR A 58 0.07 8.37 -5.30
CA THR A 58 0.48 6.98 -5.18
C THR A 58 1.95 6.89 -4.77
N CYS A 59 2.29 5.84 -4.02
CA CYS A 59 3.67 5.54 -3.66
C CYS A 59 4.35 4.71 -4.76
N ASP A 60 5.68 4.77 -4.80
CA ASP A 60 6.50 3.96 -5.69
C ASP A 60 6.38 2.46 -5.38
N ALA A 61 6.78 1.64 -6.36
CA ALA A 61 6.84 0.20 -6.18
C ALA A 61 7.82 -0.16 -5.03
N GLY A 62 7.44 -1.15 -4.23
CA GLY A 62 8.13 -1.51 -2.99
C GLY A 62 7.79 -0.61 -1.80
N MET A 63 6.90 0.38 -1.95
CA MET A 63 6.46 1.26 -0.87
C MET A 63 4.94 1.24 -0.64
N TYR A 64 4.52 1.55 0.59
CA TYR A 64 3.11 1.74 0.96
C TYR A 64 2.90 3.12 1.59
N LEU A 65 1.68 3.65 1.48
CA LEU A 65 1.30 4.89 2.15
C LEU A 65 0.97 4.61 3.61
N ASP A 66 1.80 5.10 4.52
CA ASP A 66 1.55 5.01 5.95
C ASP A 66 0.50 6.06 6.37
N ILE A 67 -0.63 5.61 6.90
CA ILE A 67 -1.77 6.49 7.20
C ILE A 67 -1.49 7.45 8.36
N VAL A 68 -0.61 7.08 9.29
CA VAL A 68 -0.29 7.86 10.50
C VAL A 68 0.67 9.00 10.18
N THR A 69 1.67 8.76 9.35
CA THR A 69 2.68 9.74 8.93
C THR A 69 2.31 10.45 7.63
N GLN A 70 1.35 9.92 6.88
CA GLN A 70 0.99 10.35 5.52
C GLN A 70 2.18 10.37 4.56
N ARG A 71 3.11 9.42 4.70
CA ARG A 71 4.32 9.31 3.88
C ARG A 71 4.45 7.90 3.32
N CYS A 72 5.14 7.79 2.19
CA CYS A 72 5.51 6.49 1.65
C CYS A 72 6.61 5.87 2.52
N GLN A 73 6.41 4.62 2.91
CA GLN A 73 7.37 3.81 3.65
C GLN A 73 7.67 2.51 2.88
N LEU A 74 8.87 1.97 3.06
CA LEU A 74 9.24 0.69 2.45
C LEU A 74 8.36 -0.44 2.99
N CYS A 75 7.92 -1.32 2.10
CA CYS A 75 7.19 -2.52 2.49
C CYS A 75 8.02 -3.38 3.47
N PRO A 76 7.40 -3.94 4.53
CA PRO A 76 8.08 -4.85 5.42
C PRO A 76 8.55 -6.11 4.67
N LYS A 77 9.62 -6.73 5.18
CA LYS A 77 10.20 -7.94 4.60
C LYS A 77 9.12 -9.01 4.37
N GLY A 78 9.17 -9.63 3.18
CA GLY A 78 8.17 -10.62 2.77
C GLY A 78 6.92 -10.05 2.12
N THR A 79 6.83 -8.72 1.94
CA THR A 79 5.75 -8.07 1.20
C THR A 79 6.30 -7.14 0.11
N TYR A 80 5.51 -6.92 -0.94
CA TYR A 80 5.87 -6.01 -2.03
C TYR A 80 4.62 -5.32 -2.58
N SER A 81 4.64 -3.99 -2.57
CA SER A 81 3.62 -3.16 -3.20
C SER A 81 3.99 -2.92 -4.66
N LEU A 82 3.06 -3.04 -5.58
CA LEU A 82 3.31 -2.70 -6.99
C LEU A 82 3.26 -1.18 -7.26
N GLY A 83 2.99 -0.38 -6.22
CA GLY A 83 2.68 1.04 -6.38
C GLY A 83 1.25 1.28 -6.87
N GLY A 84 0.80 2.53 -6.89
CA GLY A 84 -0.62 2.82 -7.16
C GLY A 84 -1.05 2.80 -8.63
N GLY A 85 -0.14 2.46 -9.55
CA GLY A 85 -0.46 2.11 -10.94
C GLY A 85 -0.10 0.67 -11.31
N GLY A 86 0.36 -0.12 -10.34
CA GLY A 86 0.82 -1.48 -10.59
C GLY A 86 -0.34 -2.46 -10.72
N ILE A 87 -0.41 -3.15 -11.86
CA ILE A 87 -1.38 -4.22 -12.10
C ILE A 87 -0.65 -5.57 -12.00
N ARG A 88 -1.17 -6.47 -11.16
CA ARG A 88 -0.70 -7.86 -11.12
C ARG A 88 -1.57 -8.71 -12.02
N TYR A 89 -0.94 -9.35 -13.00
CA TYR A 89 -1.57 -10.42 -13.77
C TYR A 89 -0.97 -11.74 -13.28
N ASP A 90 -1.81 -12.64 -12.79
CA ASP A 90 -1.42 -13.98 -12.35
C ASP A 90 -1.92 -15.10 -13.25
N VAL A 91 -2.89 -14.77 -14.12
CA VAL A 91 -3.41 -15.67 -15.15
C VAL A 91 -3.61 -14.86 -16.43
N PHE A 92 -3.25 -15.46 -17.56
CA PHE A 92 -3.52 -14.90 -18.89
C PHE A 92 -4.49 -15.82 -19.64
N ASP A 93 -5.74 -15.38 -19.79
CA ASP A 93 -6.70 -16.07 -20.67
C ASP A 93 -6.32 -15.90 -22.15
N LYS A 94 -5.70 -14.76 -22.47
CA LYS A 94 -5.11 -14.45 -23.76
C LYS A 94 -3.78 -13.74 -23.55
N ILE A 95 -2.81 -14.08 -24.38
CA ILE A 95 -1.49 -13.47 -24.37
C ILE A 95 -1.62 -12.00 -24.80
N PRO A 96 -1.10 -11.02 -24.01
CA PRO A 96 -1.17 -9.62 -24.39
C PRO A 96 -0.44 -9.34 -25.72
N PRO A 97 -0.84 -8.31 -26.48
CA PRO A 97 -0.14 -7.93 -27.69
C PRO A 97 1.35 -7.66 -27.40
N ASN A 98 2.22 -8.10 -28.32
CA ASN A 98 3.69 -8.05 -28.23
C ASN A 98 4.34 -9.02 -27.22
N PHE A 99 3.62 -10.05 -26.75
CA PHE A 99 4.22 -11.18 -26.06
C PHE A 99 4.37 -12.36 -27.05
N GLU A 100 5.57 -12.94 -27.11
CA GLU A 100 5.87 -14.15 -27.88
C GLU A 100 6.09 -15.33 -26.92
N VAL A 101 5.61 -16.53 -27.30
CA VAL A 101 5.82 -17.76 -26.52
C VAL A 101 6.82 -18.61 -27.27
N GLU A 102 8.02 -18.73 -26.71
CA GLU A 102 9.03 -19.67 -27.19
C GLU A 102 8.95 -20.97 -26.38
N ASN A 103 8.59 -22.05 -27.05
CA ASN A 103 8.66 -23.40 -26.47
C ASN A 103 10.04 -23.99 -26.79
N ILE A 104 10.95 -23.96 -25.83
CA ILE A 104 12.29 -24.57 -25.99
C ILE A 104 12.18 -26.07 -25.71
N ASN A 105 12.45 -26.90 -26.71
CA ASN A 105 12.66 -28.33 -26.51
C ASN A 105 14.03 -28.56 -25.88
N ILE A 106 14.08 -28.81 -24.57
CA ILE A 106 15.33 -29.09 -23.82
C ILE A 106 15.84 -30.53 -24.10
N LEU A 107 15.41 -31.16 -25.19
CA LEU A 107 16.05 -32.40 -25.61
C LEU A 107 17.45 -32.04 -26.15
N PRO A 108 18.52 -32.69 -25.66
CA PRO A 108 19.86 -32.43 -26.16
C PRO A 108 19.95 -33.04 -27.55
N GLU A 109 19.51 -32.32 -28.57
CA GLU A 109 19.97 -32.59 -29.92
C GLU A 109 21.45 -32.24 -29.94
N LYS A 110 22.26 -33.29 -29.83
CA LYS A 110 23.68 -33.26 -30.16
C LYS A 110 23.82 -32.69 -31.57
N ASN A 111 24.00 -31.39 -31.68
CA ASN A 111 24.71 -30.76 -32.79
C ASN A 111 25.35 -29.49 -32.25
N ALA A 112 26.67 -29.52 -32.28
CA ALA A 112 27.52 -28.43 -31.86
C ALA A 112 27.22 -27.19 -32.70
N ASP A 113 26.70 -26.14 -32.06
CA ASP A 113 27.21 -24.81 -32.36
C ASP A 113 27.57 -24.10 -31.07
N THR A 114 28.75 -23.51 -31.10
CA THR A 114 29.51 -23.08 -29.95
C THR A 114 29.25 -21.59 -29.76
N SER A 115 28.09 -21.21 -29.25
CA SER A 115 27.86 -19.86 -28.74
C SER A 115 27.73 -19.89 -27.23
N LYS A 116 28.87 -19.62 -26.57
CA LYS A 116 28.89 -19.14 -25.19
C LYS A 116 28.09 -17.84 -25.16
N GLU A 117 26.84 -17.88 -24.72
CA GLU A 117 26.16 -16.70 -24.25
C GLU A 117 26.13 -16.75 -22.73
N SER A 118 26.90 -15.84 -22.14
CA SER A 118 27.00 -15.62 -20.72
C SER A 118 25.61 -15.45 -20.12
N LEU A 119 25.35 -16.18 -19.05
CA LEU A 119 24.24 -15.94 -18.14
C LEU A 119 24.41 -14.51 -17.58
N GLU A 120 23.87 -13.52 -18.28
CA GLU A 120 23.95 -12.13 -17.84
C GLU A 120 23.11 -11.96 -16.58
N ASP A 121 23.77 -11.37 -15.57
CA ASP A 121 23.19 -10.96 -14.29
C ASP A 121 21.91 -10.15 -14.53
N CYS A 122 20.92 -10.35 -13.68
CA CYS A 122 19.62 -9.68 -13.80
C CYS A 122 19.84 -8.15 -13.87
N PRO A 123 19.25 -7.43 -14.85
CA PRO A 123 19.51 -6.01 -15.01
C PRO A 123 19.11 -5.26 -13.74
N LYS A 124 20.11 -4.69 -13.07
CA LYS A 124 19.92 -3.78 -11.94
C LYS A 124 19.44 -2.44 -12.49
N ARG A 125 18.33 -1.97 -11.94
CA ARG A 125 17.73 -0.67 -12.27
C ARG A 125 18.41 0.46 -11.49
#